data_AF-A0A955J694-F1
#
_entry.id   AF-A0A955J694-F1
#
_cell.length_a   1.000
_cell.length_b   1.000
_cell.length_c   1.000
_cell.angle_alpha   90.00
_cell.angle_beta   90.00
_cell.angle_gamma   90.00
#
_symmetry.space_group_name_H-M   'P 1'
#
loop_
_entity.id
_entity.type
_entity.pdbx_description
1 polymer ?
#
loop_
_entity_poly.entity_id
_entity_poly.type
_entity_poly.pdbx_seq_one_letter_code
_entity_poly.pdbx_strand_id
1 'polypeptide(L)'
;AYRLAREGKRFEIPSRKITVSRLRIIDYNYPYLKCICDVSSGTYIRTLVEDIGKALNTGAYCQELRRTRIGDYQIGYAQAIDKITRV
;
A
#
# COMPACT_ATOMS: atom_id res chain seq x y z
N ALA A 1 13.56 -5.44 -10.11
CA ALA A 1 12.47 -4.54 -10.51
C ALA A 1 12.86 -3.06 -10.45
N TYR A 2 13.01 -2.46 -9.26
CA TYR A 2 13.27 -1.03 -9.10
C TYR A 2 14.52 -0.50 -9.87
N ARG A 3 15.64 -1.23 -9.80
CA ARG A 3 16.86 -0.90 -10.54
C ARG A 3 16.68 -0.97 -12.07
N LEU A 4 16.04 -2.05 -12.55
CA LEU A 4 15.75 -2.25 -13.98
C LEU A 4 14.79 -1.21 -14.55
N ALA A 5 13.81 -0.75 -13.76
CA ALA A 5 12.89 0.33 -14.14
C ALA A 5 13.62 1.66 -14.36
N ARG A 6 14.64 1.96 -13.52
CA ARG A 6 15.48 3.15 -13.67
C ARG A 6 16.41 3.10 -14.88
N GLU A 7 16.77 1.91 -15.34
CA GLU A 7 17.57 1.69 -16.54
C GLU A 7 16.74 1.71 -17.83
N GLY A 8 15.44 2.04 -17.76
CA GLY A 8 14.54 2.09 -18.92
C GLY A 8 14.22 0.73 -19.54
N LYS A 9 14.70 -0.36 -18.94
CA LYS A 9 14.44 -1.72 -19.44
C LYS A 9 13.05 -2.16 -19.00
N ARG A 10 12.17 -2.44 -19.96
CA ARG A 10 10.91 -3.13 -19.69
C ARG A 10 11.22 -4.54 -19.18
N PHE A 11 10.70 -4.87 -18.01
CA PHE A 11 10.73 -6.23 -17.48
C PHE A 11 9.30 -6.56 -17.02
N GLU A 12 8.89 -7.80 -17.26
CA GLU A 12 7.59 -8.26 -16.77
C GLU A 12 7.67 -8.46 -15.26
N ILE A 13 6.73 -7.84 -14.54
CA ILE A 13 6.49 -8.18 -13.15
C ILE A 13 5.53 -9.36 -13.16
N PRO A 14 5.91 -10.53 -12.64
CA PRO A 14 5.01 -11.67 -12.59
C PRO A 14 3.78 -11.31 -11.78
N SER A 15 2.59 -11.56 -12.37
CA SER A 15 1.33 -11.39 -11.68
C SER A 15 1.28 -12.33 -10.47
N ARG A 16 0.85 -11.79 -9.33
CA ARG A 16 0.70 -12.57 -8.09
C ARG A 16 -0.75 -12.47 -7.65
N LYS A 17 -1.34 -13.62 -7.33
CA LYS A 17 -2.65 -13.67 -6.70
C LYS A 17 -2.52 -13.11 -5.29
N ILE A 18 -3.29 -12.07 -5.01
CA ILE A 18 -3.42 -11.46 -3.70
C ILE A 18 -4.88 -11.56 -3.25
N THR A 19 -5.09 -11.44 -1.95
CA THR A 19 -6.44 -11.35 -1.37
C THR A 19 -6.58 -10.03 -0.66
N VAL A 20 -7.62 -9.26 -1.01
CA VAL A 20 -8.08 -8.10 -0.23
C VAL A 20 -9.26 -8.57 0.60
N SER A 21 -9.04 -8.87 1.88
CA SER A 21 -10.10 -9.37 2.77
C SER A 21 -10.99 -8.25 3.32
N ARG A 22 -10.50 -7.01 3.28
CA ARG A 22 -11.27 -5.82 3.67
C ARG A 22 -10.84 -4.64 2.83
N LEU A 23 -11.80 -3.86 2.35
CA LEU A 23 -11.58 -2.54 1.76
C LEU A 23 -12.73 -1.63 2.21
N ARG A 24 -12.41 -0.57 2.96
CA ARG A 24 -13.40 0.37 3.52
C ARG A 24 -12.96 1.80 3.23
N ILE A 25 -13.84 2.58 2.63
CA ILE A 25 -13.67 4.03 2.47
C ILE A 25 -13.87 4.68 3.84
N ILE A 26 -12.95 5.55 4.21
CA ILE A 26 -12.96 6.31 5.47
C ILE A 26 -13.39 7.75 5.22
N ASP A 27 -12.90 8.32 4.13
CA ASP A 27 -13.20 9.69 3.74
C ASP A 27 -13.01 9.85 2.23
N TYR A 28 -13.79 10.74 1.62
CA TYR A 28 -13.68 11.08 0.22
C TYR A 28 -14.00 12.56 0.00
N ASN A 29 -13.00 13.29 -0.44
CA ASN A 29 -13.11 14.68 -0.84
C ASN A 29 -12.25 14.88 -2.09
N TYR A 30 -12.89 14.90 -3.27
CA TYR A 30 -12.17 14.91 -4.55
C TYR A 30 -11.06 15.98 -4.59
N PRO A 31 -9.83 15.63 -5.00
CA PRO A 31 -9.40 14.36 -5.58
C PRO A 31 -8.88 13.31 -4.56
N TYR A 32 -9.11 13.51 -3.26
CA TYR A 32 -8.57 12.67 -2.19
C TYR A 32 -9.53 11.57 -1.75
N LEU A 33 -9.06 10.32 -1.82
CA LEU A 33 -9.73 9.14 -1.27
C LEU A 33 -8.88 8.55 -0.14
N LYS A 34 -9.48 8.42 1.05
CA LYS A 34 -8.87 7.71 2.17
C LYS A 34 -9.60 6.39 2.39
N CYS A 35 -8.86 5.30 2.43
CA CYS A 35 -9.40 3.97 2.71
C CYS A 35 -8.51 3.18 3.66
N ILE A 36 -9.11 2.19 4.34
CA ILE A 36 -8.40 1.15 5.07
C ILE A 36 -8.60 -0.17 4.32
N CYS A 37 -7.53 -0.94 4.19
CA CYS A 37 -7.58 -2.27 3.61
C CYS A 37 -6.84 -3.30 4.45
N ASP A 38 -7.35 -4.54 4.45
CA ASP A 38 -6.62 -5.72 4.92
C ASP A 38 -6.30 -6.58 3.71
N VAL A 39 -5.02 -6.95 3.59
CA VAL A 39 -4.49 -7.61 2.40
C VAL A 39 -3.57 -8.76 2.78
N SER A 40 -3.45 -9.75 1.89
CA SER A 40 -2.48 -10.83 2.02
C SER A 40 -1.04 -10.32 1.95
N SER A 41 -0.11 -11.14 2.44
CA SER A 41 1.33 -10.85 2.33
C SER A 41 1.75 -10.66 0.86
N GLY A 42 2.74 -9.80 0.64
CA GLY A 42 3.26 -9.50 -0.70
C GLY A 42 2.41 -8.55 -1.54
N THR A 43 1.29 -8.03 -1.01
CA THR A 43 0.47 -7.03 -1.71
C THR A 43 1.19 -5.70 -1.83
N TYR A 44 1.32 -5.21 -3.07
CA TYR A 44 1.81 -3.87 -3.36
C TYR A 44 0.64 -2.89 -3.36
N ILE A 45 0.46 -2.16 -2.25
CA ILE A 45 -0.65 -1.20 -2.09
C ILE A 45 -0.67 -0.15 -3.21
N ARG A 46 0.49 0.26 -3.72
CA ARG A 46 0.58 1.21 -4.83
C ARG A 46 -0.08 0.68 -6.11
N THR A 47 0.17 -0.57 -6.47
CA THR A 47 -0.48 -1.23 -7.61
C THR A 47 -1.98 -1.39 -7.38
N LEU A 48 -2.40 -1.75 -6.17
CA LEU A 48 -3.82 -1.80 -5.82
C LEU A 48 -4.51 -0.43 -6.02
N VAL A 49 -3.85 0.67 -5.64
CA VAL A 49 -4.38 2.03 -5.85
C VAL A 49 -4.47 2.37 -7.35
N GLU A 50 -3.44 2.04 -8.13
CA GLU A 50 -3.47 2.22 -9.59
C GLU A 50 -4.64 1.44 -10.23
N ASP A 51 -4.86 0.20 -9.80
CA ASP A 51 -5.94 -0.66 -10.30
C ASP A 51 -7.32 -0.13 -9.90
N ILE A 52 -7.48 0.43 -8.69
CA ILE A 52 -8.70 1.14 -8.28
C ILE A 52 -8.94 2.36 -9.18
N GLY A 53 -7.90 3.16 -9.45
CA GLY A 53 -8.01 4.30 -10.38
C GLY A 53 -8.49 3.87 -11.76
N LYS A 54 -7.84 2.85 -12.34
CA LYS A 54 -8.22 2.27 -13.65
C LYS A 54 -9.67 1.78 -13.65
N ALA A 55 -10.10 1.06 -12.61
CA ALA A 55 -11.46 0.55 -12.49
C ALA A 55 -12.50 1.69 -12.41
N LEU A 56 -12.12 2.85 -11.88
CA LEU A 56 -12.93 4.07 -11.85
C LEU A 56 -12.81 4.92 -13.13
N ASN A 57 -12.14 4.42 -14.18
CA ASN A 57 -11.84 5.13 -15.43
C ASN A 57 -11.07 6.45 -15.20
N THR A 58 -10.20 6.48 -14.20
CA THR A 58 -9.31 7.61 -13.89
C THR A 58 -7.89 7.14 -13.58
N GLY A 59 -7.02 8.07 -13.20
CA GLY A 59 -5.72 7.77 -12.59
C GLY A 59 -5.80 7.86 -11.07
N ALA A 60 -5.05 7.01 -10.38
CA ALA A 60 -4.83 7.15 -8.95
C ALA A 60 -3.40 6.73 -8.61
N TYR A 61 -2.82 7.41 -7.62
CA TYR A 61 -1.53 7.05 -7.03
C TYR A 61 -1.63 7.15 -5.52
N CYS A 62 -0.80 6.38 -4.82
CA CYS A 62 -0.76 6.39 -3.37
C CYS A 62 0.04 7.62 -2.89
N GLN A 63 -0.66 8.64 -2.40
CA GLN A 63 -0.05 9.85 -1.82
C GLN A 63 0.50 9.57 -0.41
N GLU A 64 -0.26 8.87 0.43
CA GLU A 64 0.12 8.51 1.79
C GLU A 64 -0.18 7.04 2.07
N LEU A 65 0.69 6.39 2.84
CA LEU A 65 0.53 5.01 3.27
C LEU A 65 1.02 4.82 4.70
N ARG A 66 0.15 4.32 5.56
CA ARG A 66 0.51 3.91 6.91
C ARG A 66 0.07 2.47 7.15
N ARG A 67 1.03 1.60 7.44
CA ARG A 67 0.74 0.23 7.90
C ARG A 67 0.40 0.27 9.39
N THR A 68 -0.84 -0.07 9.73
CA THR A 68 -1.34 -0.01 11.11
C THR A 68 -1.28 -1.34 11.85
N ARG A 69 -1.10 -2.47 11.12
CA ARG A 69 -1.05 -3.81 11.70
C ARG A 69 -0.25 -4.79 10.83
N ILE A 70 0.42 -5.76 11.46
CA ILE A 70 1.05 -6.94 10.84
C ILE A 70 0.68 -8.16 11.68
N GLY A 71 -0.16 -9.06 11.16
CA GLY A 71 -0.70 -10.15 11.99
C GLY A 71 -1.36 -9.58 13.25
N ASP A 72 -0.91 -10.03 14.41
CA ASP A 72 -1.40 -9.58 15.72
C ASP A 72 -0.74 -8.28 16.22
N TYR A 73 0.35 -7.83 15.58
CA TYR A 73 1.10 -6.64 15.99
C TYR A 73 0.44 -5.38 15.44
N GLN A 74 -0.10 -4.55 16.34
CA GLN A 74 -0.68 -3.25 16.01
C GLN A 74 0.33 -2.11 16.17
N ILE A 75 0.16 -1.05 15.40
CA ILE A 75 1.02 0.14 15.42
C ILE A 75 1.04 0.84 16.77
N GLY A 76 0.01 0.67 17.61
CA GLY A 76 -0.01 1.22 18.97
C GLY A 76 1.06 0.62 19.89
N TYR A 77 1.57 -0.57 19.57
CA TYR A 77 2.68 -1.20 20.28
C TYR A 77 4.06 -0.85 19.68
N ALA A 78 4.10 -0.07 18.59
CA ALA A 78 5.34 0.27 17.93
C ALA A 78 6.05 1.42 18.65
N GLN A 79 7.35 1.26 18.88
CA GLN A 79 8.22 2.32 19.39
C GLN A 79 8.90 3.05 18.24
N ALA A 80 8.94 4.38 18.32
CA ALA A 80 9.71 5.18 17.38
C ALA A 80 11.21 4.96 17.62
N ILE A 81 11.98 4.79 16.54
CA ILE A 81 13.39 4.35 16.63
C ILE A 81 14.27 5.33 17.42
N ASP A 82 13.97 6.63 17.32
CA ASP A 82 14.61 7.73 18.05
C ASP A 82 14.39 7.66 19.57
N LYS A 83 13.38 6.93 20.02
CA LYS A 83 13.05 6.72 21.44
C LYS A 83 13.55 5.39 21.99
N ILE A 84 14.32 4.62 21.22
CA ILE A 84 14.95 3.39 21.69
C ILE A 84 16.29 3.77 22.32
N THR A 85 16.38 3.74 23.65
CA THR A 85 17.66 3.82 24.36
C THR A 85 18.37 2.47 24.30
N ARG A 86 19.70 2.47 24.16
CA ARG A 86 20.50 1.23 24.21
C ARG A 86 20.22 0.49 25.52
N VAL A 87 20.01 -0.82 25.40
CA VAL A 87 19.89 -1.76 26.52
C VAL A 87 21.24 -1.91 27.21
#